data_AF-A0A1H0ZGT7-F1
#
_entry.id   AF-A0A1H0ZGT7-F1
#
_cell.length_a   1.000
_cell.length_b   1.000
_cell.length_c   1.000
_cell.angle_alpha   90.00
_cell.angle_beta   90.00
_cell.angle_gamma   90.00
#
_symmetry.space_group_name_H-M   'P 1'
#
loop_
_entity.id
_entity.type
_entity.pdbx_description
1 polymer ?
#
loop_
_entity_poly.entity_id
_entity_poly.type
_entity_poly.pdbx_seq_one_letter_code
_entity_poly.pdbx_strand_id
1 'polypeptide(L)'
;MAVAWWQIILLTLYAGYQILDELQVYTGLAQPVFAGLIAGLIMGDVTTGLIIGGSMQLTVLGIGTFGGSSKIDANSGTVLATAFSVGIGMNPEQAIAAIAVPVAGLMIQMDILGRFANTFFAHRIDTKIEEMDYKGIERNFLMGALSWSLSRAVPVLLALSFGGSFVNSIVGVLNNQLLWLGNGLAVAGAVLPAVGFAILLRYLPVKKHLPYLILGFVITALLTTVFGNIQLLGGSVAGVVEGFANTFTGMPMLAIALIGFAFAFKEYKRTIEAPKVQQMNGSASEEGEIEDDEI
;
A
#
# COMPACT_ATOMS: atom_id res chain seq x y z
N MET A 1 11.06 15.76 -18.71
CA MET A 1 12.50 15.81 -18.39
C MET A 1 12.94 14.37 -18.12
N ALA A 2 13.95 13.84 -18.82
CA ALA A 2 14.36 12.45 -18.62
C ALA A 2 14.86 12.23 -17.18
N VAL A 3 14.51 11.09 -16.58
CA VAL A 3 14.98 10.70 -15.23
C VAL A 3 16.51 10.68 -15.25
N ALA A 4 17.15 11.42 -14.34
CA ALA A 4 18.60 11.52 -14.32
C ALA A 4 19.24 10.22 -13.83
N TRP A 5 20.44 9.88 -14.33
CA TRP A 5 21.13 8.63 -14.00
C TRP A 5 21.32 8.43 -12.48
N TRP A 6 21.57 9.51 -11.73
CA TRP A 6 21.71 9.46 -10.28
C TRP A 6 20.37 9.19 -9.58
N GLN A 7 19.25 9.72 -10.10
CA GLN A 7 17.90 9.42 -9.60
C GLN A 7 17.58 7.94 -9.81
N ILE A 8 17.93 7.39 -10.98
CA ILE A 8 17.75 5.96 -11.29
C ILE A 8 18.48 5.08 -10.27
N ILE A 9 19.74 5.39 -9.98
CA ILE A 9 20.53 4.62 -8.99
C ILE A 9 19.91 4.72 -7.60
N LEU A 10 19.53 5.93 -7.15
CA LEU A 10 18.94 6.11 -5.83
C LEU A 10 17.60 5.38 -5.67
N LEU A 11 16.72 5.48 -6.68
CA LEU A 11 15.43 4.78 -6.68
C LEU A 11 15.61 3.26 -6.74
N THR A 12 16.61 2.78 -7.47
CA THR A 12 16.95 1.35 -7.55
C THR A 12 17.44 0.81 -6.22
N LEU A 13 18.38 1.52 -5.58
CA LEU A 13 18.89 1.16 -4.26
C LEU A 13 17.79 1.19 -3.21
N TYR A 14 16.93 2.20 -3.27
CA TYR A 14 15.78 2.31 -2.37
C TYR A 14 14.79 1.15 -2.57
N ALA A 15 14.43 0.79 -3.80
CA ALA A 15 13.56 -0.37 -4.08
C ALA A 15 14.15 -1.68 -3.56
N GLY A 16 15.47 -1.87 -3.72
CA GLY A 16 16.18 -3.02 -3.16
C GLY A 16 16.24 -3.01 -1.63
N TYR A 17 16.26 -1.84 -0.99
CA TYR A 17 16.22 -1.70 0.46
C TYR A 17 14.82 -1.96 1.02
N GLN A 18 13.75 -1.52 0.34
CA GLN A 18 12.37 -1.65 0.81
C GLN A 18 11.99 -3.10 1.14
N ILE A 19 12.36 -4.05 0.28
CA ILE A 19 12.07 -5.47 0.54
C ILE A 19 12.85 -6.02 1.73
N LEU A 20 14.05 -5.50 2.00
CA LEU A 20 14.83 -5.89 3.18
C LEU A 20 14.24 -5.30 4.45
N ASP A 21 13.80 -4.05 4.39
CA ASP A 21 13.07 -3.41 5.48
C ASP A 21 11.78 -4.18 5.79
N GLU A 22 11.03 -4.60 4.76
CA GLU A 22 9.80 -5.38 4.93
C GLU A 22 10.03 -6.76 5.55
N LEU A 23 11.20 -7.38 5.37
CA LEU A 23 11.46 -8.73 5.85
C LEU A 23 12.23 -8.78 7.17
N GLN A 24 13.08 -7.79 7.45
CA GLN A 24 14.05 -7.86 8.55
C GLN A 24 13.84 -6.76 9.60
N VAL A 25 13.79 -5.50 9.17
CA VAL A 25 13.93 -4.36 10.09
C VAL A 25 12.58 -3.77 10.51
N TYR A 26 11.57 -3.88 9.65
CA TYR A 26 10.20 -3.37 9.87
C TYR A 26 10.17 -1.92 10.39
N THR A 27 10.98 -1.04 9.79
CA THR A 27 10.98 0.39 10.18
C THR A 27 9.71 1.13 9.75
N GLY A 28 8.88 0.50 8.91
CA GLY A 28 7.68 1.09 8.33
C GLY A 28 7.94 1.85 7.03
N LEU A 29 9.19 1.94 6.58
CA LEU A 29 9.58 2.57 5.31
C LEU A 29 9.19 1.73 4.09
N ALA A 30 8.91 0.43 4.28
CA ALA A 30 8.34 -0.48 3.29
C ALA A 30 6.81 -0.34 3.13
N GLN A 31 6.29 0.89 3.07
CA GLN A 31 4.89 1.18 2.77
C GLN A 31 4.77 2.12 1.57
N PRO A 32 3.73 1.98 0.74
CA PRO A 32 3.55 2.82 -0.45
C PRO A 32 3.60 4.33 -0.18
N VAL A 33 3.08 4.80 0.96
CA VAL A 33 3.17 6.24 1.32
C VAL A 33 4.62 6.71 1.43
N PHE A 34 5.47 5.94 2.11
CA PHE A 34 6.89 6.24 2.23
C PHE A 34 7.63 6.04 0.90
N ALA A 35 7.22 5.06 0.12
CA ALA A 35 7.73 4.84 -1.24
C ALA A 35 7.51 6.09 -2.11
N GLY A 36 6.30 6.64 -2.09
CA GLY A 36 5.93 7.86 -2.79
C GLY A 36 6.65 9.10 -2.25
N LEU A 37 6.78 9.21 -0.92
CA LEU A 37 7.53 10.30 -0.28
C LEU A 37 9.00 10.33 -0.74
N ILE A 38 9.70 9.20 -0.64
CA ILE A 38 11.12 9.10 -0.97
C ILE A 38 11.34 9.25 -2.48
N ALA A 39 10.50 8.60 -3.29
CA ALA A 39 10.56 8.76 -4.74
C ALA A 39 10.28 10.20 -5.18
N GLY A 40 9.27 10.86 -4.60
CA GLY A 40 8.94 12.25 -4.87
C GLY A 40 10.07 13.21 -4.47
N LEU A 41 10.73 12.96 -3.34
CA LEU A 41 11.90 13.73 -2.90
C LEU A 41 13.07 13.58 -3.88
N ILE A 42 13.37 12.37 -4.34
CA ILE A 42 14.43 12.12 -5.32
C ILE A 42 14.10 12.77 -6.68
N MET A 43 12.82 12.75 -7.07
CA MET A 43 12.34 13.30 -8.34
C MET A 43 12.13 14.82 -8.33
N GLY A 44 12.05 15.44 -7.15
CA GLY A 44 11.86 16.89 -6.96
C GLY A 44 10.41 17.34 -6.83
N ASP A 45 9.44 16.42 -6.80
CA ASP A 45 8.02 16.71 -6.56
C ASP A 45 7.44 15.75 -5.52
N VAL A 46 7.50 16.20 -4.27
CA VAL A 46 7.00 15.45 -3.11
C VAL A 46 5.48 15.36 -3.12
N THR A 47 4.77 16.36 -3.65
CA THR A 47 3.31 16.39 -3.64
C THR A 47 2.75 15.31 -4.56
N THR A 48 3.26 15.23 -5.79
CA THR A 48 2.90 14.15 -6.72
C THR A 48 3.26 12.78 -6.15
N GLY A 49 4.45 12.64 -5.56
CA GLY A 49 4.86 11.39 -4.91
C GLY A 49 3.95 10.95 -3.76
N LEU A 50 3.53 11.88 -2.89
CA LEU A 50 2.60 11.60 -1.80
C LEU A 50 1.19 11.28 -2.28
N ILE A 51 0.71 11.91 -3.35
CA ILE A 51 -0.60 11.58 -3.95
C ILE A 51 -0.59 10.13 -4.47
N ILE A 52 0.45 9.74 -5.20
CA ILE A 52 0.59 8.38 -5.73
C ILE A 52 0.77 7.37 -4.59
N GLY A 53 1.67 7.64 -3.65
CA GLY A 53 1.93 6.75 -2.51
C GLY A 53 0.73 6.59 -1.58
N GLY A 54 0.01 7.68 -1.29
CA GLY A 54 -1.23 7.67 -0.51
C GLY A 54 -2.32 6.85 -1.19
N SER A 55 -2.51 7.03 -2.49
CA SER A 55 -3.51 6.28 -3.27
C SER A 55 -3.17 4.79 -3.36
N MET A 56 -1.90 4.47 -3.57
CA MET A 56 -1.42 3.08 -3.57
C MET A 56 -1.54 2.44 -2.20
N GLN A 57 -1.30 3.18 -1.11
CA GLN A 57 -1.53 2.69 0.25
C GLN A 57 -2.98 2.28 0.45
N LEU A 58 -3.92 3.13 0.02
CA LEU A 58 -5.35 2.82 0.10
C LEU A 58 -5.74 1.61 -0.76
N THR A 59 -5.08 1.42 -1.90
CA THR A 59 -5.33 0.28 -2.80
C THR A 59 -4.86 -1.05 -2.22
N VAL A 60 -3.77 -1.05 -1.43
CA VAL A 60 -3.23 -2.28 -0.84
C VAL A 60 -3.74 -2.58 0.56
N LEU A 61 -4.71 -1.81 1.02
CA LEU A 61 -5.40 -2.10 2.25
C LEU A 61 -5.96 -3.53 2.22
N GLY A 62 -5.61 -4.32 3.23
CA GLY A 62 -6.08 -5.71 3.38
C GLY A 62 -5.31 -6.73 2.57
N ILE A 63 -4.29 -6.32 1.82
CA ILE A 63 -3.42 -7.23 1.11
C ILE A 63 -2.21 -7.54 2.00
N GLY A 64 -2.14 -8.79 2.46
CA GLY A 64 -1.07 -9.31 3.30
C GLY A 64 -0.51 -10.62 2.76
N THR A 65 0.68 -11.01 3.23
CA THR A 65 1.27 -12.33 2.96
C THR A 65 0.76 -13.31 4.01
N PHE A 66 -0.04 -14.29 3.62
CA PHE A 66 -0.53 -15.36 4.51
C PHE A 66 0.04 -16.70 4.05
N GLY A 67 0.61 -17.49 4.98
CA GLY A 67 1.14 -18.82 4.66
C GLY A 67 2.31 -18.83 3.65
N GLY A 68 3.10 -17.75 3.59
CA GLY A 68 4.21 -17.64 2.63
C GLY A 68 3.80 -17.28 1.20
N SER A 69 2.52 -16.98 0.96
CA SER A 69 2.03 -16.46 -0.33
C SER A 69 2.67 -15.13 -0.69
N SER A 70 2.98 -14.96 -1.98
CA SER A 70 3.43 -13.68 -2.53
C SER A 70 2.27 -12.72 -2.64
N LYS A 71 2.48 -11.47 -2.23
CA LYS A 71 1.52 -10.37 -2.40
C LYS A 71 2.01 -9.39 -3.46
N ILE A 72 1.11 -8.53 -3.95
CA ILE A 72 1.48 -7.45 -4.86
C ILE A 72 2.55 -6.55 -4.23
N ASP A 73 3.50 -6.11 -5.04
CA ASP A 73 4.56 -5.18 -4.63
C ASP A 73 4.17 -3.74 -4.98
N ALA A 74 3.32 -3.16 -4.15
CA ALA A 74 2.90 -1.78 -4.32
C ALA A 74 4.00 -0.76 -4.04
N ASN A 75 5.06 -1.14 -3.33
CA ASN A 75 6.20 -0.25 -3.06
C ASN A 75 6.94 0.04 -4.37
N SER A 76 7.36 -1.01 -5.08
CA SER A 76 8.01 -0.90 -6.39
C SER A 76 7.11 -0.23 -7.43
N GLY A 77 5.81 -0.57 -7.43
CA GLY A 77 4.82 0.09 -8.30
C GLY A 77 4.71 1.60 -8.05
N THR A 78 4.70 2.01 -6.79
CA THR A 78 4.66 3.43 -6.40
C THR A 78 5.92 4.18 -6.81
N VAL A 79 7.10 3.56 -6.64
CA VAL A 79 8.38 4.16 -7.04
C VAL A 79 8.41 4.44 -8.55
N LEU A 80 8.03 3.46 -9.37
CA LEU A 80 8.00 3.64 -10.82
C LEU A 80 6.95 4.64 -11.28
N ALA A 81 5.73 4.56 -10.74
CA ALA A 81 4.66 5.50 -11.10
C ALA A 81 5.01 6.94 -10.71
N THR A 82 5.64 7.15 -9.55
CA THR A 82 6.13 8.48 -9.13
C THR A 82 7.22 8.99 -10.07
N ALA A 83 8.21 8.16 -10.38
CA ALA A 83 9.31 8.54 -11.27
C ALA A 83 8.81 8.94 -12.68
N PHE A 84 7.85 8.19 -13.23
CA PHE A 84 7.30 8.50 -14.55
C PHE A 84 6.29 9.64 -14.52
N SER A 85 5.46 9.75 -13.48
CA SER A 85 4.53 10.87 -13.32
C SER A 85 5.28 12.20 -13.26
N VAL A 86 6.33 12.29 -12.44
CA VAL A 86 7.13 13.52 -12.30
C VAL A 86 8.04 13.74 -13.52
N GLY A 87 8.70 12.69 -14.02
CA GLY A 87 9.66 12.84 -15.13
C GLY A 87 9.00 13.17 -16.48
N ILE A 88 7.87 12.54 -16.77
CA ILE A 88 7.19 12.64 -18.07
C ILE A 88 5.99 13.59 -18.01
N GLY A 89 5.56 14.00 -16.81
CA GLY A 89 4.36 14.83 -16.64
C GLY A 89 3.07 14.05 -16.83
N MET A 90 3.08 12.74 -16.55
CA MET A 90 1.88 11.93 -16.57
C MET A 90 1.02 12.28 -15.35
N ASN A 91 -0.28 12.44 -15.55
CA ASN A 91 -1.22 12.72 -14.47
C ASN A 91 -1.12 11.62 -13.37
N PRO A 92 -1.12 11.97 -12.07
CA PRO A 92 -0.94 11.00 -10.98
C PRO A 92 -1.95 9.85 -10.98
N GLU A 93 -3.23 10.15 -11.21
CA GLU A 93 -4.30 9.14 -11.24
C GLU A 93 -4.12 8.17 -12.41
N GLN A 94 -3.72 8.68 -13.58
CA GLN A 94 -3.35 7.84 -14.71
C GLN A 94 -2.10 7.00 -14.40
N ALA A 95 -1.07 7.57 -13.77
CA ALA A 95 0.16 6.86 -13.45
C ALA A 95 -0.10 5.69 -12.47
N ILE A 96 -1.01 5.86 -11.52
CA ILE A 96 -1.43 4.80 -10.60
C ILE A 96 -2.04 3.63 -11.40
N ALA A 97 -3.02 3.89 -12.24
CA ALA A 97 -3.75 2.82 -12.92
C ALA A 97 -2.98 2.22 -14.11
N ALA A 98 -2.18 3.03 -14.83
CA ALA A 98 -1.40 2.59 -15.99
C ALA A 98 -0.10 1.88 -15.61
N ILE A 99 0.53 2.31 -14.52
CA ILE A 99 1.89 1.90 -14.15
C ILE A 99 1.86 1.22 -12.78
N ALA A 100 1.43 1.92 -11.72
CA ALA A 100 1.62 1.42 -10.36
C ALA A 100 0.96 0.06 -10.12
N VAL A 101 -0.33 -0.09 -10.46
CA VAL A 101 -1.07 -1.33 -10.23
C VAL A 101 -0.59 -2.48 -11.12
N PRO A 102 -0.43 -2.32 -12.46
CA PRO A 102 0.09 -3.39 -13.30
C PRO A 102 1.51 -3.82 -12.89
N VAL A 103 2.40 -2.87 -12.59
CA VAL A 103 3.75 -3.18 -12.10
C VAL A 103 3.68 -3.93 -10.78
N ALA A 104 2.87 -3.47 -9.82
CA ALA A 104 2.74 -4.15 -8.53
C ALA A 104 2.28 -5.61 -8.67
N GLY A 105 1.43 -5.89 -9.67
CA GLY A 105 1.05 -7.25 -10.06
C GLY A 105 2.21 -8.05 -10.67
N LEU A 106 2.92 -7.49 -11.65
CA LEU A 106 4.07 -8.15 -12.32
C LEU A 106 5.23 -8.45 -11.37
N MET A 107 5.39 -7.63 -10.34
CA MET A 107 6.42 -7.82 -9.33
C MET A 107 6.14 -9.03 -8.42
N ILE A 108 4.94 -9.62 -8.43
CA ILE A 108 4.67 -10.92 -7.79
C ILE A 108 5.59 -12.00 -8.39
N GLN A 109 5.77 -12.00 -9.70
CA GLN A 109 6.59 -13.00 -10.38
C GLN A 109 8.06 -12.83 -10.01
N MET A 110 8.50 -11.57 -9.87
CA MET A 110 9.84 -11.26 -9.38
C MET A 110 10.03 -11.66 -7.91
N ASP A 111 8.98 -11.55 -7.08
CA ASP A 111 8.98 -12.06 -5.71
C ASP A 111 9.19 -13.58 -5.66
N ILE A 112 8.43 -14.31 -6.48
CA ILE A 112 8.54 -15.76 -6.59
C ILE A 112 9.94 -16.16 -7.05
N LEU A 113 10.51 -15.45 -8.03
CA LEU A 113 11.89 -15.69 -8.48
C LEU A 113 12.92 -15.40 -7.39
N GLY A 114 12.76 -14.32 -6.63
CA GLY A 114 13.63 -13.97 -5.51
C GLY A 114 13.61 -15.03 -4.41
N ARG A 115 12.42 -15.56 -4.08
CA ARG A 115 12.22 -16.68 -3.14
C ARG A 115 12.88 -17.96 -3.66
N PHE A 116 12.67 -18.29 -4.93
CA PHE A 116 13.26 -19.46 -5.55
C PHE A 116 14.79 -19.39 -5.55
N ALA A 117 15.36 -18.24 -5.95
CA ALA A 117 16.81 -18.02 -5.90
C ALA A 117 17.35 -18.08 -4.46
N ASN A 118 16.56 -17.69 -3.46
CA ASN A 118 16.97 -17.77 -2.06
C ASN A 118 17.13 -19.22 -1.56
N THR A 119 16.45 -20.19 -2.18
CA THR A 119 16.61 -21.62 -1.81
C THR A 119 18.05 -22.11 -2.03
N PHE A 120 18.79 -21.55 -2.98
CA PHE A 120 20.21 -21.87 -3.18
C PHE A 120 21.05 -21.56 -1.93
N PHE A 121 20.78 -20.42 -1.27
CA PHE A 121 21.47 -20.05 -0.04
C PHE A 121 21.02 -20.92 1.14
N ALA A 122 19.76 -21.34 1.17
CA ALA A 122 19.25 -22.26 2.19
C ALA A 122 19.99 -23.61 2.16
N HIS A 123 20.11 -24.26 1.00
CA HIS A 123 20.86 -25.53 0.89
C HIS A 123 22.33 -25.37 1.31
N ARG A 124 22.94 -24.22 1.02
CA ARG A 124 24.31 -23.93 1.45
C ARG A 124 24.43 -23.70 2.96
N ILE A 125 23.39 -23.18 3.60
CA ILE A 125 23.32 -23.08 5.05
C ILE A 125 23.24 -24.48 5.66
N ASP A 126 22.45 -25.39 5.08
CA ASP A 126 22.35 -26.78 5.57
C ASP A 126 23.71 -27.48 5.58
N THR A 127 24.48 -27.38 4.50
CA THR A 127 25.85 -27.92 4.46
C THR A 127 26.76 -27.28 5.52
N LYS A 128 26.60 -25.98 5.79
CA LYS A 128 27.41 -25.28 6.81
C LYS A 128 27.02 -25.60 8.25
N ILE A 129 25.78 -26.04 8.47
CA ILE A 129 25.33 -26.57 9.75
C ILE A 129 26.01 -27.91 10.04
N GLU A 130 26.11 -28.80 9.05
CA GLU A 130 26.81 -30.09 9.20
C GLU A 130 28.30 -29.90 9.54
N GLU A 131 28.92 -28.86 8.98
CA GLU A 131 30.32 -28.49 9.26
C GLU A 131 30.51 -27.73 10.58
N MET A 132 29.44 -27.39 11.30
CA MET A 132 29.45 -26.53 12.50
C MET A 132 30.14 -25.17 12.28
N ASP A 133 30.12 -24.66 11.04
CA ASP A 133 30.73 -23.39 10.65
C ASP A 133 29.73 -22.23 10.82
N TYR A 134 29.65 -21.70 12.05
CA TYR A 134 28.74 -20.59 12.40
C TYR A 134 28.96 -19.33 11.55
N LYS A 135 30.22 -18.99 11.22
CA LYS A 135 30.52 -17.82 10.38
C LYS A 135 30.06 -18.04 8.94
N GLY A 136 30.16 -19.28 8.45
CA GLY A 136 29.62 -19.68 7.16
C GLY A 136 28.10 -19.52 7.09
N ILE A 137 27.38 -19.90 8.16
CA ILE A 137 25.92 -19.74 8.26
C ILE A 137 25.53 -18.26 8.18
N GLU A 138 26.12 -17.40 9.03
CA GLU A 138 25.84 -15.96 9.06
C GLU A 138 26.06 -15.30 7.69
N ARG A 139 27.17 -15.63 7.03
CA ARG A 139 27.50 -15.05 5.72
C ARG A 139 26.49 -15.46 4.65
N ASN A 140 26.04 -16.72 4.65
CA ASN A 140 25.06 -17.21 3.66
C ASN A 140 23.65 -16.67 3.94
N PHE A 141 23.29 -16.49 5.22
CA PHE A 141 22.06 -15.82 5.59
C PHE A 141 22.02 -14.38 5.05
N LEU A 142 23.10 -13.61 5.25
CA LEU A 142 23.22 -12.24 4.71
C LEU A 142 23.27 -12.22 3.18
N MET A 143 23.90 -13.21 2.53
CA MET A 143 23.86 -13.32 1.07
C MET A 143 22.45 -13.63 0.55
N GLY A 144 21.60 -14.33 1.32
CA GLY A 144 20.20 -14.54 0.97
C GLY A 144 19.41 -13.24 0.82
N ALA A 145 19.71 -12.23 1.65
CA ALA A 145 19.14 -10.89 1.54
C ALA A 145 19.42 -10.25 0.17
N LEU A 146 20.57 -10.55 -0.44
CA LEU A 146 20.90 -10.04 -1.78
C LEU A 146 19.90 -10.55 -2.83
N SER A 147 19.46 -11.81 -2.75
CA SER A 147 18.45 -12.38 -3.66
C SER A 147 17.15 -11.58 -3.61
N TRP A 148 16.69 -11.27 -2.40
CA TRP A 148 15.51 -10.44 -2.18
C TRP A 148 15.69 -9.04 -2.73
N SER A 149 16.78 -8.36 -2.39
CA SER A 149 17.05 -7.00 -2.85
C SER A 149 17.14 -6.91 -4.37
N LEU A 150 17.86 -7.84 -5.02
CA LEU A 150 18.00 -7.88 -6.47
C LEU A 150 16.69 -8.15 -7.20
N SER A 151 15.78 -8.94 -6.60
CA SER A 151 14.46 -9.18 -7.19
C SER A 151 13.64 -7.91 -7.40
N ARG A 152 13.93 -6.83 -6.64
CA ARG A 152 13.26 -5.51 -6.78
C ARG A 152 14.14 -4.51 -7.50
N ALA A 153 15.42 -4.45 -7.13
CA ALA A 153 16.36 -3.51 -7.72
C ALA A 153 16.52 -3.73 -9.24
N VAL A 154 16.63 -4.98 -9.72
CA VAL A 154 16.85 -5.25 -11.14
C VAL A 154 15.65 -4.81 -12.00
N PRO A 155 14.40 -5.22 -11.71
CA PRO A 155 13.25 -4.75 -12.49
C PRO A 155 13.07 -3.23 -12.46
N VAL A 156 13.26 -2.60 -11.29
CA VAL A 156 13.15 -1.13 -11.16
C VAL A 156 14.23 -0.42 -11.97
N LEU A 157 15.47 -0.90 -11.91
CA LEU A 157 16.58 -0.36 -12.70
C LEU A 157 16.29 -0.44 -14.20
N LEU A 158 15.85 -1.61 -14.68
CA LEU A 158 15.53 -1.83 -16.09
C LEU A 158 14.37 -0.95 -16.53
N ALA A 159 13.32 -0.86 -15.72
CA ALA A 159 12.16 -0.02 -16.01
C ALA A 159 12.55 1.45 -16.09
N LEU A 160 13.30 2.00 -15.12
CA LEU A 160 13.69 3.41 -15.13
C LEU A 160 14.70 3.74 -16.24
N SER A 161 15.60 2.81 -16.57
CA SER A 161 16.64 3.03 -17.58
C SER A 161 16.11 2.94 -19.00
N PHE A 162 15.22 1.98 -19.28
CA PHE A 162 14.75 1.68 -20.64
C PHE A 162 13.27 2.04 -20.87
N GLY A 163 12.49 2.19 -19.80
CA GLY A 163 11.05 2.45 -19.89
C GLY A 163 10.69 3.87 -20.29
N GLY A 164 11.60 4.85 -20.16
CA GLY A 164 11.29 6.25 -20.44
C GLY A 164 10.72 6.50 -21.84
N SER A 165 11.32 5.92 -22.89
CA SER A 165 10.83 6.09 -24.26
C SER A 165 9.48 5.40 -24.49
N PHE A 166 9.28 4.23 -23.87
CA PHE A 166 8.04 3.47 -23.99
C PHE A 166 6.89 4.19 -23.28
N VAL A 167 7.12 4.65 -22.05
CA VAL A 167 6.14 5.38 -21.26
C VAL A 167 5.81 6.74 -21.90
N ASN A 168 6.81 7.46 -22.45
CA ASN A 168 6.56 8.70 -23.20
C ASN A 168 5.62 8.48 -24.40
N SER A 169 5.82 7.42 -25.18
CA SER A 169 4.94 7.06 -26.28
C SER A 169 3.53 6.73 -25.81
N ILE A 170 3.40 5.97 -24.71
CA ILE A 170 2.10 5.67 -24.10
C ILE A 170 1.39 6.96 -23.68
N VAL A 171 2.06 7.85 -22.96
CA VAL A 171 1.47 9.13 -22.50
C VAL A 171 1.04 9.99 -23.69
N GLY A 172 1.88 10.08 -24.73
CA GLY A 172 1.55 10.82 -25.95
C GLY A 172 0.33 10.27 -26.68
N VAL A 173 0.17 8.94 -26.70
CA VAL A 173 -1.00 8.26 -27.29
C VAL A 173 -2.24 8.46 -26.41
N LEU A 174 -2.13 8.28 -25.09
CA LEU A 174 -3.24 8.40 -24.14
C LEU A 174 -3.81 9.82 -24.09
N ASN A 175 -2.97 10.85 -24.19
CA ASN A 175 -3.41 12.24 -24.08
C ASN A 175 -3.87 12.86 -25.40
N ASN A 176 -3.55 12.24 -26.55
CA ASN A 176 -3.93 12.77 -27.86
C ASN A 176 -4.90 11.85 -28.61
N GLN A 177 -4.47 10.63 -28.91
CA GLN A 177 -5.18 9.72 -29.82
C GLN A 177 -6.27 8.92 -29.10
N LEU A 178 -6.01 8.57 -27.84
CA LEU A 178 -6.84 7.68 -27.02
C LEU A 178 -7.30 8.41 -25.74
N LEU A 179 -7.76 9.66 -25.87
CA LEU A 179 -8.18 10.48 -24.74
C LEU A 179 -9.28 9.81 -23.89
N TRP A 180 -10.19 9.06 -24.51
CA TRP A 180 -11.21 8.30 -23.79
C TRP A 180 -10.59 7.24 -22.85
N LEU A 181 -9.49 6.61 -23.28
CA LEU A 181 -8.77 5.61 -22.49
C LEU A 181 -7.96 6.28 -21.39
N GLY A 182 -7.28 7.41 -21.70
CA GLY A 182 -6.58 8.21 -20.70
C GLY A 182 -7.52 8.70 -19.59
N ASN A 183 -8.70 9.20 -19.95
CA ASN A 183 -9.72 9.62 -18.98
C ASN A 183 -10.29 8.41 -18.22
N GLY A 184 -10.56 7.30 -18.91
CA GLY A 184 -11.03 6.07 -18.26
C GLY A 184 -10.03 5.53 -17.24
N LEU A 185 -8.74 5.63 -17.54
CA LEU A 185 -7.65 5.20 -16.66
C LEU A 185 -7.48 6.11 -15.45
N ALA A 186 -7.64 7.43 -15.62
CA ALA A 186 -7.68 8.38 -14.51
C ALA A 186 -8.85 8.08 -13.55
N VAL A 187 -10.05 7.85 -14.11
CA VAL A 187 -11.24 7.48 -13.31
C VAL A 187 -11.02 6.14 -12.61
N ALA A 188 -10.48 5.13 -13.31
CA ALA A 188 -10.14 3.85 -12.70
C ALA A 188 -9.14 4.04 -11.55
N GLY A 189 -8.10 4.84 -11.74
CA GLY A 189 -7.11 5.20 -10.74
C GLY A 189 -7.72 5.81 -9.48
N ALA A 190 -8.66 6.72 -9.65
CA ALA A 190 -9.37 7.38 -8.56
C ALA A 190 -10.28 6.43 -7.75
N VAL A 191 -10.76 5.33 -8.36
CA VAL A 191 -11.68 4.36 -7.72
C VAL A 191 -10.93 3.17 -7.11
N LEU A 192 -9.66 2.94 -7.46
CA LEU A 192 -8.84 1.84 -6.91
C LEU A 192 -8.84 1.72 -5.37
N PRO A 193 -8.79 2.81 -4.58
CA PRO A 193 -8.93 2.74 -3.12
C PRO A 193 -10.15 1.93 -2.65
N ALA A 194 -11.28 1.98 -3.37
CA ALA A 194 -12.49 1.24 -3.02
C ALA A 194 -12.28 -0.27 -3.03
N VAL A 195 -11.41 -0.78 -3.93
CA VAL A 195 -11.06 -2.20 -4.00
C VAL A 195 -10.28 -2.63 -2.75
N GLY A 196 -9.31 -1.81 -2.31
CA GLY A 196 -8.57 -2.08 -1.07
C GLY A 196 -9.48 -2.13 0.16
N PHE A 197 -10.43 -1.19 0.28
CA PHE A 197 -11.44 -1.26 1.34
C PHE A 197 -12.33 -2.50 1.25
N ALA A 198 -12.73 -2.93 0.05
CA ALA A 198 -13.52 -4.14 -0.13
C ALA A 198 -12.75 -5.40 0.32
N ILE A 199 -11.45 -5.47 0.01
CA ILE A 199 -10.57 -6.56 0.45
C ILE A 199 -10.45 -6.54 1.98
N LEU A 200 -10.18 -5.40 2.61
CA LEU A 200 -10.16 -5.27 4.07
C LEU A 200 -11.45 -5.76 4.74
N LEU A 201 -12.60 -5.31 4.23
CA LEU A 201 -13.90 -5.65 4.81
C LEU A 201 -14.22 -7.14 4.66
N ARG A 202 -13.64 -7.83 3.67
CA ARG A 202 -13.75 -9.29 3.53
C ARG A 202 -12.99 -10.04 4.62
N TYR A 203 -11.84 -9.52 5.06
CA TYR A 203 -11.05 -10.12 6.13
C TYR A 203 -11.57 -9.78 7.53
N LEU A 204 -12.21 -8.62 7.70
CA LEU A 204 -12.80 -8.24 8.97
C LEU A 204 -14.11 -9.01 9.22
N PRO A 205 -14.46 -9.33 10.49
CA PRO A 205 -15.71 -10.01 10.85
C PRO A 205 -16.92 -9.06 10.77
N VAL A 206 -17.12 -8.43 9.61
CA VAL A 206 -18.15 -7.41 9.35
C VAL A 206 -19.55 -7.97 9.60
N LYS A 207 -19.80 -9.24 9.27
CA LYS A 207 -21.10 -9.89 9.51
C LYS A 207 -21.49 -9.87 10.99
N LYS A 208 -20.52 -10.06 11.90
CA LYS A 208 -20.74 -10.08 13.36
C LYS A 208 -20.93 -8.68 13.94
N HIS A 209 -20.27 -7.67 13.35
CA HIS A 209 -20.22 -6.31 13.88
C HIS A 209 -20.80 -5.26 12.92
N LEU A 210 -21.75 -5.66 12.07
CA LEU A 210 -22.36 -4.81 11.04
C LEU A 210 -22.93 -3.48 11.59
N PRO A 211 -23.57 -3.43 12.78
CA PRO A 211 -24.06 -2.18 13.33
C PRO A 211 -22.97 -1.13 13.57
N TYR A 212 -21.76 -1.55 13.96
CA TYR A 212 -20.63 -0.63 14.17
C TYR A 212 -20.09 -0.09 12.85
N LEU A 213 -20.09 -0.90 11.79
CA LEU A 213 -19.72 -0.45 10.45
C LEU A 213 -20.71 0.62 9.92
N ILE A 214 -22.01 0.36 10.04
CA ILE A 214 -23.06 1.31 9.63
C ILE A 214 -22.96 2.60 10.45
N LEU A 215 -22.78 2.49 11.77
CA LEU A 215 -22.63 3.65 12.65
C LEU A 215 -21.41 4.50 12.26
N GLY A 216 -20.25 3.86 12.07
CA GLY A 216 -19.02 4.55 11.64
C GLY A 216 -19.19 5.23 10.28
N PHE A 217 -19.85 4.57 9.33
CA PHE A 217 -20.17 5.15 8.03
C PHE A 217 -21.08 6.38 8.15
N VAL A 218 -22.18 6.30 8.91
CA VAL A 218 -23.12 7.42 9.09
C VAL A 218 -22.45 8.61 9.77
N ILE A 219 -21.70 8.39 10.86
CA ILE A 219 -20.98 9.45 11.56
C ILE A 219 -19.98 10.13 10.61
N THR A 220 -19.21 9.33 9.87
CA THR A 220 -18.24 9.85 8.91
C THR A 220 -18.94 10.63 7.79
N ALA A 221 -20.01 10.11 7.19
CA ALA A 221 -20.73 10.77 6.11
C ALA A 221 -21.32 12.13 6.55
N LEU A 222 -21.91 12.19 7.74
CA LEU A 222 -22.45 13.43 8.31
C LEU A 222 -21.35 14.46 8.55
N LEU A 223 -20.26 14.07 9.22
CA LEU A 223 -19.14 14.97 9.47
C LEU A 223 -18.49 15.41 8.16
N THR A 224 -18.36 14.54 7.15
CA THR A 224 -17.68 14.89 5.87
C THR A 224 -18.46 15.99 5.18
N THR A 225 -19.79 15.88 5.20
CA THR A 225 -20.69 16.89 4.65
C THR A 225 -20.56 18.23 5.39
N VAL A 226 -20.51 18.21 6.72
CA VAL A 226 -20.36 19.42 7.55
C VAL A 226 -19.02 20.11 7.30
N PHE A 227 -17.91 19.37 7.44
CA PHE A 227 -16.56 19.91 7.22
C PHE A 227 -16.39 20.38 5.77
N GLY A 228 -16.90 19.64 4.79
CA GLY A 228 -16.86 20.02 3.38
C GLY A 228 -17.62 21.31 3.11
N ASN A 229 -18.83 21.47 3.64
CA ASN A 229 -19.60 22.70 3.49
C ASN A 229 -18.91 23.91 4.15
N ILE A 230 -18.30 23.71 5.33
CA ILE A 230 -17.51 24.76 6.01
C ILE A 230 -16.30 25.16 5.17
N GLN A 231 -15.59 24.20 4.58
CA GLN A 231 -14.47 24.48 3.68
C GLN A 231 -14.90 25.26 2.44
N LEU A 232 -16.01 24.87 1.80
CA LEU A 232 -16.55 25.55 0.63
C LEU A 232 -16.97 26.99 0.95
N LEU A 233 -17.65 27.20 2.09
CA LEU A 233 -18.02 28.52 2.57
C LEU A 233 -16.77 29.36 2.90
N GLY A 234 -15.80 28.76 3.60
CA GLY A 234 -14.55 29.40 3.96
C GLY A 234 -13.73 29.85 2.74
N GLY A 235 -13.62 28.98 1.72
CA GLY A 235 -12.97 29.31 0.46
C GLY A 235 -13.71 30.40 -0.32
N SER A 236 -15.04 30.37 -0.34
CA SER A 236 -15.85 31.41 -0.99
C SER A 236 -15.69 32.78 -0.31
N VAL A 237 -15.62 32.82 1.02
CA VAL A 237 -15.38 34.05 1.79
C VAL A 237 -13.95 34.56 1.60
N ALA A 238 -12.95 33.66 1.56
CA ALA A 238 -11.56 34.00 1.27
C ALA A 238 -11.36 34.64 -0.11
N GLY A 239 -12.18 34.24 -1.10
CA GLY A 239 -12.16 34.83 -2.44
C GLY A 239 -12.79 36.23 -2.53
N VAL A 240 -13.59 36.64 -1.55
CA VAL A 240 -14.30 37.94 -1.54
C VAL A 240 -13.65 38.95 -0.60
N VAL A 241 -13.03 38.49 0.50
CA VAL A 241 -12.43 39.37 1.51
C VAL A 241 -10.90 39.26 1.46
N GLU A 242 -10.25 40.30 0.94
CA GLU A 242 -8.79 40.43 1.00
C GLU A 242 -8.34 40.50 2.47
N GLY A 243 -7.57 39.51 2.92
CA GLY A 243 -7.07 39.37 4.31
C GLY A 243 -7.68 38.22 5.12
N PHE A 244 -8.65 37.48 4.59
CA PHE A 244 -9.20 36.29 5.25
C PHE A 244 -8.28 35.06 5.03
N ALA A 245 -7.20 34.99 5.80
CA ALA A 245 -6.20 33.91 5.74
C ALA A 245 -6.47 32.80 6.77
N ASN A 246 -7.65 32.19 6.75
CA ASN A 246 -7.94 31.02 7.59
C ASN A 246 -7.88 29.73 6.78
N THR A 247 -7.06 28.77 7.22
CA THR A 247 -7.00 27.42 6.63
C THR A 247 -8.11 26.55 7.21
N PHE A 248 -9.14 26.28 6.42
CA PHE A 248 -10.19 25.35 6.81
C PHE A 248 -9.72 23.91 6.62
N THR A 249 -9.35 23.27 7.71
CA THR A 249 -8.90 21.88 7.72
C THR A 249 -10.03 20.94 7.32
N GLY A 250 -9.71 19.92 6.53
CA GLY A 250 -10.65 18.83 6.24
C GLY A 250 -10.95 18.02 7.48
N MET A 251 -11.87 17.06 7.36
CA MET A 251 -12.18 16.23 8.52
C MET A 251 -10.93 15.45 8.99
N PRO A 252 -10.58 15.51 10.29
CA PRO A 252 -9.49 14.73 10.82
C PRO A 252 -9.87 13.24 10.91
N MET A 253 -9.40 12.43 9.96
CA MET A 253 -9.61 10.97 9.95
C MET A 253 -9.10 10.30 11.24
N LEU A 254 -8.05 10.86 11.86
CA LEU A 254 -7.55 10.40 13.15
C LEU A 254 -8.58 10.58 14.28
N ALA A 255 -9.38 11.65 14.26
CA ALA A 255 -10.43 11.84 15.24
C ALA A 255 -11.55 10.80 15.09
N ILE A 256 -11.95 10.47 13.85
CA ILE A 256 -12.91 9.39 13.60
C ILE A 256 -12.35 8.06 14.10
N ALA A 257 -11.09 7.77 13.82
CA ALA A 257 -10.43 6.55 14.29
C ALA A 257 -10.43 6.46 15.81
N LEU A 258 -10.18 7.57 16.53
CA LEU A 258 -10.25 7.62 17.99
C LEU A 258 -11.68 7.43 18.53
N ILE A 259 -12.70 7.97 17.86
CA ILE A 259 -14.11 7.71 18.20
C ILE A 259 -14.42 6.21 18.05
N GLY A 260 -14.02 5.61 16.92
CA GLY A 260 -14.17 4.17 16.69
C GLY A 260 -13.45 3.33 17.75
N PHE A 261 -12.21 3.72 18.11
CA PHE A 261 -11.45 3.08 19.18
C PHE A 261 -12.16 3.18 20.54
N ALA A 262 -12.75 4.32 20.88
CA ALA A 262 -13.50 4.48 22.12
C ALA A 262 -14.72 3.53 22.20
N PHE A 263 -15.45 3.37 21.09
CA PHE A 263 -16.55 2.38 21.02
C PHE A 263 -16.04 0.94 21.13
N ALA A 264 -14.95 0.60 20.43
CA ALA A 264 -14.34 -0.72 20.51
C ALA A 264 -13.86 -1.04 21.92
N PHE A 265 -13.21 -0.08 22.60
CA PHE A 265 -12.74 -0.23 23.97
C PHE A 265 -13.89 -0.43 24.97
N LYS A 266 -14.99 0.32 24.81
CA LYS A 266 -16.19 0.16 25.63
C LYS A 266 -16.82 -1.22 25.44
N GLU A 267 -16.90 -1.70 24.20
CA GLU A 267 -17.44 -3.01 23.89
C GLU A 267 -16.57 -4.16 24.42
N TYR A 268 -15.25 -4.00 24.31
CA TYR A 268 -14.29 -4.94 24.86
C TYR A 268 -14.44 -5.07 26.38
N LYS A 269 -14.53 -3.96 27.11
CA LYS A 269 -14.80 -3.98 28.56
C LYS A 269 -16.12 -4.64 28.88
N ARG A 270 -17.20 -4.33 28.15
CA ARG A 270 -18.52 -4.96 28.34
C ARG A 270 -18.46 -6.48 28.18
N THR A 271 -17.69 -6.96 27.20
CA THR A 271 -17.55 -8.41 26.94
C THR A 271 -16.74 -9.11 28.02
N ILE A 272 -15.75 -8.44 28.61
CA ILE A 272 -14.92 -9.00 29.70
C ILE A 272 -15.63 -8.92 31.06
N GLU A 273 -16.34 -7.83 31.33
CA GLU A 273 -17.02 -7.57 32.61
C GLU A 273 -18.40 -8.22 32.70
N ALA A 274 -18.99 -8.65 31.57
CA ALA A 274 -20.22 -9.43 31.59
C ALA A 274 -19.98 -10.77 32.30
N PRO A 275 -20.70 -11.09 33.38
CA PRO A 275 -20.57 -12.39 34.02
C PRO A 275 -21.04 -13.46 33.03
N LYS A 276 -20.30 -14.58 32.93
CA LYS A 276 -20.65 -15.77 32.13
C LYS A 276 -21.92 -16.47 32.66
N VAL A 277 -23.05 -15.76 32.74
CA VAL A 277 -24.33 -16.30 33.22
C VAL A 277 -25.19 -16.57 31.99
N GLN A 278 -24.85 -17.64 31.28
CA GLN A 278 -25.75 -18.49 30.46
C GLN A 278 -24.90 -19.46 29.60
N GLN A 279 -24.22 -20.39 30.27
CA GLN A 279 -23.73 -21.62 29.65
C GLN A 279 -23.89 -22.84 30.58
N MET A 280 -24.94 -22.81 31.40
CA MET A 280 -25.43 -23.95 32.17
C MET A 280 -26.95 -23.98 32.05
N ASN A 281 -27.45 -24.44 30.90
CA ASN A 281 -28.73 -25.13 30.74
C ASN A 281 -28.85 -25.55 29.27
N GLY A 282 -28.32 -26.73 28.96
CA GLY A 282 -28.35 -27.32 27.62
C GLY A 282 -27.15 -28.20 27.33
N SER A 283 -26.91 -29.23 28.14
CA SER A 283 -26.02 -30.32 27.77
C SER A 283 -26.77 -31.30 26.85
N ALA A 284 -26.45 -31.31 25.55
CA ALA A 284 -26.36 -32.53 24.74
C ALA A 284 -25.90 -32.16 23.33
N SER A 285 -24.76 -32.74 22.92
CA SER A 285 -24.35 -33.01 21.54
C SER A 285 -24.42 -31.86 20.54
N GLU A 286 -23.31 -31.18 20.37
CA GLU A 286 -22.71 -30.91 19.06
C GLU A 286 -21.28 -30.47 19.35
N GLU A 287 -20.36 -31.43 19.35
CA GLU A 287 -18.99 -31.17 18.91
C GLU A 287 -19.13 -30.63 17.48
N GLY A 288 -19.32 -29.31 17.38
CA GLY A 288 -19.28 -28.60 16.12
C GLY A 288 -17.88 -28.76 15.57
N GLU A 289 -17.79 -29.59 14.54
CA GLU A 289 -16.65 -29.72 13.66
C GLU A 289 -15.97 -28.36 13.49
N ILE A 290 -14.66 -28.35 13.67
CA ILE A 290 -13.84 -27.35 13.01
C ILE A 290 -14.06 -27.66 11.53
N GLU A 291 -15.05 -27.00 10.91
CA GLU A 291 -15.03 -26.85 9.46
C GLU A 291 -13.74 -26.08 9.18
N ASP A 292 -12.75 -26.86 8.75
CA ASP A 292 -11.67 -26.40 7.88
C ASP A 292 -12.35 -25.68 6.71
N ASP A 293 -12.67 -24.41 6.91
CA ASP A 293 -12.78 -23.44 5.84
C ASP A 293 -11.35 -23.17 5.32
N GLU A 294 -10.73 -24.24 4.80
CA GLU A 294 -9.65 -24.14 3.83
C GLU A 294 -10.24 -23.46 2.59
N ILE A 295 -9.66 -22.30 2.29
CA ILE A 295 -9.87 -21.51 1.08
C ILE A 295 -9.18 -22.19 -0.10
#